data_AF-A0A6L9XYF8-F1
#
_entry.id   AF-A0A6L9XYF8-F1
#
_cell.length_a   1.000
_cell.length_b   1.000
_cell.length_c   1.000
_cell.angle_alpha   90.00
_cell.angle_beta   90.00
_cell.angle_gamma   90.00
#
_symmetry.space_group_name_H-M   'P 1'
#
loop_
_entity.id
_entity.type
_entity.pdbx_description
1 polymer ?
#
loop_
_entity_poly.entity_id
_entity_poly.type
_entity_poly.pdbx_seq_one_letter_code
_entity_poly.pdbx_strand_id
1 'polypeptide(L)'
;MTSPLAHLNASDCDEEDLEAPLGNLYSYFDGERWVDGVATGVRPKSDLDDSAMVQIDHRDWYPAADLRESSHYTAVLVNPDGTIYRESIESLAGGRPAPAIRDIGTYGADNLAAEFTLENKSWEPGGRVLYRYVGSADLGPSAED
;
A
#
# COMPACT_ATOMS: atom_id res chain seq x y z
N MET A 1 -16.28 -11.46 -1.36
CA MET A 1 -15.13 -12.11 -0.72
C MET A 1 -15.12 -11.63 0.72
N THR A 2 -15.00 -12.54 1.68
CA THR A 2 -14.83 -12.17 3.09
C THR A 2 -13.44 -11.56 3.25
N SER A 3 -13.32 -10.46 4.01
CA SER A 3 -12.04 -9.79 4.24
C SER A 3 -11.00 -10.76 4.81
N PRO A 4 -9.73 -10.74 4.39
CA PRO A 4 -8.67 -11.58 4.96
C PRO A 4 -8.58 -11.46 6.49
N LEU A 5 -8.84 -10.26 7.04
CA LEU A 5 -8.84 -10.01 8.49
C LEU A 5 -9.93 -10.79 9.24
N ALA A 6 -11.06 -11.08 8.59
CA ALA A 6 -12.20 -11.73 9.23
C ALA A 6 -11.93 -13.21 9.55
N HIS A 7 -11.12 -13.89 8.72
CA HIS A 7 -10.81 -15.31 8.90
C HIS A 7 -9.69 -15.54 9.94
N LEU A 8 -8.87 -14.52 10.25
CA LEU A 8 -7.79 -14.65 11.24
C LEU A 8 -8.25 -15.05 12.65
N ASN A 9 -9.52 -14.79 12.99
CA ASN A 9 -10.10 -15.14 14.28
C ASN A 9 -10.98 -16.40 14.23
N ALA A 10 -11.08 -17.04 13.06
CA ALA A 10 -11.89 -18.24 12.89
C ALA A 10 -11.18 -19.46 13.51
N SER A 11 -11.97 -20.41 14.02
CA SER A 11 -11.44 -21.61 14.68
C SER A 11 -10.69 -22.55 13.71
N ASP A 12 -10.94 -22.41 12.41
CA ASP A 12 -10.33 -23.15 11.31
C ASP A 12 -9.24 -22.35 10.58
N CYS A 13 -8.81 -21.21 11.12
CA CYS A 13 -7.71 -20.41 10.58
C CYS A 13 -6.45 -21.26 10.41
N ASP A 14 -5.92 -21.29 9.19
CA ASP A 14 -4.71 -22.05 8.83
C ASP A 14 -3.54 -21.14 8.42
N GLU A 15 -2.45 -21.74 7.94
CA GLU A 15 -1.24 -20.99 7.54
C GLU A 15 -1.49 -20.05 6.35
N GLU A 16 -2.33 -20.46 5.38
CA GLU A 16 -2.67 -19.63 4.21
C GLU A 16 -3.47 -18.39 4.66
N ASP A 17 -4.36 -18.54 5.64
CA ASP A 17 -5.08 -17.41 6.23
C ASP A 17 -4.15 -16.42 6.94
N LEU A 18 -3.09 -16.90 7.59
CA LEU A 18 -2.10 -16.04 8.25
C LEU A 18 -1.21 -15.29 7.25
N GLU A 19 -0.98 -15.85 6.07
CA GLU A 19 -0.23 -15.20 5.00
C GLU A 19 -1.08 -14.23 4.17
N ALA A 20 -2.38 -14.47 4.05
CA ALA A 20 -3.29 -13.68 3.21
C ALA A 20 -3.29 -12.17 3.46
N PRO A 21 -3.14 -11.65 4.70
CA PRO A 21 -3.04 -10.21 4.95
C PRO A 21 -1.70 -9.60 4.53
N LEU A 22 -0.63 -10.38 4.45
CA LEU A 22 0.72 -9.83 4.25
C LEU A 22 0.84 -9.10 2.92
N GLY A 23 1.48 -7.93 2.92
CA GLY A 23 1.63 -7.07 1.76
C GLY A 23 0.40 -6.22 1.44
N ASN A 24 -0.77 -6.48 2.04
CA ASN A 24 -1.95 -5.65 1.85
C ASN A 24 -1.90 -4.38 2.69
N LEU A 25 -2.61 -3.36 2.23
CA LEU A 25 -2.76 -2.07 2.92
C LEU A 25 -3.99 -2.11 3.84
N TYR A 26 -3.78 -1.79 5.11
CA TYR A 26 -4.84 -1.68 6.11
C TYR A 26 -4.79 -0.34 6.80
N SER A 27 -5.95 0.16 7.21
CA SER A 27 -6.07 1.35 8.03
C SER A 27 -6.14 0.97 9.51
N TYR A 28 -5.35 1.65 10.34
CA TYR A 28 -5.40 1.59 11.80
C TYR A 28 -5.67 2.99 12.37
N PHE A 29 -6.17 3.07 13.60
CA PHE A 29 -6.39 4.35 14.28
C PHE A 29 -5.19 4.69 15.17
N ASP A 30 -4.52 5.82 14.90
CA ASP A 30 -3.31 6.24 15.64
C ASP A 30 -3.62 6.98 16.95
N GLY A 31 -4.90 7.17 17.27
CA GLY A 31 -5.39 7.96 18.40
C GLY A 31 -6.05 9.28 17.99
N GLU A 32 -5.75 9.79 16.79
CA GLU A 32 -6.30 11.02 16.25
C GLU A 32 -7.05 10.79 14.92
N ARG A 33 -6.52 9.91 14.07
CA ARG A 33 -7.04 9.66 12.73
C ARG A 33 -6.77 8.23 12.27
N TRP A 34 -7.44 7.87 11.18
CA TRP A 34 -7.13 6.65 10.44
C TRP A 34 -5.88 6.87 9.59
N VAL A 35 -4.93 5.96 9.70
CA VAL A 35 -3.67 5.96 8.97
C VAL A 35 -3.52 4.61 8.28
N ASP A 36 -3.02 4.64 7.04
CA ASP A 36 -2.76 3.42 6.29
C ASP A 36 -1.34 2.92 6.54
N GLY A 37 -1.19 1.61 6.58
CA GLY A 37 0.10 0.94 6.59
C GLY A 37 0.01 -0.48 6.05
N VAL A 38 1.16 -1.04 5.74
CA VAL A 38 1.27 -2.35 5.10
C VAL A 38 1.34 -3.43 6.18
N ALA A 39 0.54 -4.49 6.04
CA ALA A 39 0.66 -5.67 6.88
C ALA A 39 1.97 -6.40 6.57
N THR A 40 2.77 -6.61 7.61
CA THR A 40 4.15 -7.12 7.52
C THR A 40 4.39 -8.35 8.39
N GLY A 41 3.42 -8.71 9.23
CA GLY A 41 3.44 -9.91 10.06
C GLY A 41 2.05 -10.19 10.61
N VAL A 42 1.77 -11.46 10.91
CA VAL A 42 0.52 -11.89 11.55
C VAL A 42 0.87 -12.87 12.67
N ARG A 43 0.15 -12.77 13.79
CA ARG A 43 0.17 -13.73 14.89
C ARG A 43 -1.24 -14.27 15.08
N PRO A 44 -1.41 -15.59 15.19
CA PRO A 44 -2.71 -16.17 15.46
C PRO A 44 -3.23 -15.71 16.82
N LYS A 45 -4.54 -15.81 16.99
CA LYS A 45 -5.18 -15.60 18.29
C LYS A 45 -4.55 -16.51 19.34
N SER A 46 -4.22 -15.96 20.50
CA SER A 46 -3.65 -16.70 21.64
C SER A 46 -4.62 -16.70 22.84
N ASP A 47 -4.33 -17.48 23.89
CA ASP A 47 -5.12 -17.43 25.13
C ASP A 47 -5.03 -16.07 25.86
N LEU A 48 -4.04 -15.24 25.50
CA LEU A 48 -3.82 -13.91 26.08
C LEU A 48 -4.48 -12.79 25.27
N ASP A 49 -4.82 -13.06 24.01
CA ASP A 49 -5.32 -12.07 23.06
C ASP A 49 -6.72 -12.47 22.58
N ASP A 50 -7.70 -11.57 22.70
CA ASP A 50 -9.05 -11.85 22.21
C ASP A 50 -9.14 -11.88 20.66
N SER A 51 -8.07 -11.48 19.97
CA SER A 51 -7.95 -11.46 18.51
C SER A 51 -6.55 -11.86 18.04
N ALA A 52 -6.44 -12.36 16.81
CA ALA A 52 -5.19 -12.38 16.06
C ALA A 52 -4.59 -10.96 15.95
N MET A 53 -3.27 -10.88 15.89
CA MET A 53 -2.54 -9.61 15.85
C MET A 53 -1.86 -9.45 14.49
N VAL A 54 -1.92 -8.25 13.92
CA VAL A 54 -1.30 -7.92 12.64
C VAL A 54 -0.28 -6.81 12.86
N GLN A 55 0.93 -7.01 12.36
CA GLN A 55 1.99 -6.01 12.39
C GLN A 55 1.89 -5.07 11.20
N ILE A 56 1.90 -3.78 11.46
CA ILE A 56 1.85 -2.74 10.43
C ILE A 56 3.23 -2.06 10.29
N ASP A 57 3.70 -1.93 9.05
CA ASP A 57 4.96 -1.27 8.66
C ASP A 57 6.22 -1.72 9.44
N HIS A 58 6.27 -2.99 9.86
CA HIS A 58 7.32 -3.55 10.72
C HIS A 58 7.46 -2.87 12.10
N ARG A 59 6.44 -2.14 12.55
CA ARG A 59 6.48 -1.35 13.79
C ARG A 59 5.57 -1.95 14.85
N ASP A 60 4.29 -1.61 14.77
CA ASP A 60 3.33 -1.84 15.84
C ASP A 60 2.39 -2.99 15.50
N TRP A 61 1.88 -3.66 16.54
CA TRP A 61 0.95 -4.77 16.43
C TRP A 61 -0.45 -4.29 16.82
N TYR A 62 -1.42 -4.54 15.95
CA TYR A 62 -2.81 -4.17 16.14
C TYR A 62 -3.69 -5.42 16.15
N PRO A 63 -4.74 -5.48 16.97
CA PRO A 63 -5.76 -6.51 16.85
C PRO A 63 -6.37 -6.49 15.46
N ALA A 64 -6.54 -7.66 14.83
CA ALA A 64 -7.15 -7.76 13.50
C ALA A 64 -8.57 -7.15 13.47
N ALA A 65 -9.28 -7.22 14.59
CA ALA A 65 -10.61 -6.61 14.77
C ALA A 65 -10.62 -5.07 14.75
N ASP A 66 -9.48 -4.42 15.04
CA ASP A 66 -9.34 -2.97 15.04
C ASP A 66 -8.87 -2.42 13.69
N LEU A 67 -8.42 -3.30 12.80
CA LEU A 67 -7.99 -2.96 11.45
C LEU A 67 -9.15 -2.95 10.47
N ARG A 68 -8.98 -2.19 9.39
CA ARG A 68 -9.92 -2.13 8.27
C ARG A 68 -9.17 -2.22 6.96
N GLU A 69 -9.78 -2.83 5.95
CA GLU A 69 -9.26 -2.74 4.58
C GLU A 69 -9.14 -1.27 4.17
N SER A 70 -7.97 -0.90 3.65
CA SER A 70 -7.78 0.46 3.18
C SER A 70 -8.57 0.70 1.89
N SER A 71 -9.18 1.87 1.77
CA SER A 71 -9.72 2.36 0.49
C SER A 71 -8.63 2.91 -0.43
N HIS A 72 -7.36 2.81 -0.01
CA HIS A 72 -6.19 3.25 -0.75
C HIS A 72 -5.43 2.06 -1.32
N TYR A 73 -4.48 2.35 -2.21
CA TYR A 73 -3.55 1.38 -2.76
C TYR A 73 -2.15 1.96 -2.82
N THR A 74 -1.15 1.09 -2.74
CA THR A 74 0.24 1.47 -2.99
C THR A 74 0.50 1.49 -4.49
N ALA A 75 0.93 2.65 -4.99
CA ALA A 75 1.42 2.87 -6.34
C ALA A 75 2.95 2.98 -6.33
N VAL A 76 3.62 2.41 -7.33
CA VAL A 76 5.00 2.76 -7.66
C VAL A 76 4.99 3.63 -8.91
N LEU A 77 5.55 4.82 -8.78
CA LEU A 77 5.78 5.75 -9.89
C LEU A 77 7.18 5.47 -10.44
N VAL A 78 7.28 5.24 -11.75
CA VAL A 78 8.53 4.84 -12.41
C VAL A 78 8.81 5.76 -13.60
N ASN A 79 10.07 6.14 -13.74
CA ASN A 79 10.57 6.86 -14.91
C ASN A 79 10.58 5.97 -16.16
N PRO A 80 10.69 6.54 -17.38
CA PRO A 80 10.69 5.76 -18.61
C PRO A 80 11.90 4.81 -18.72
N ASP A 81 13.00 5.12 -18.04
CA ASP A 81 14.21 4.29 -17.95
C ASP A 81 14.08 3.11 -16.97
N GLY A 82 12.94 2.99 -16.27
CA GLY A 82 12.67 1.92 -15.31
C GLY A 82 13.12 2.22 -13.88
N THR A 83 13.73 3.38 -13.61
CA THR A 83 14.09 3.80 -12.25
C THR A 83 12.85 4.18 -11.44
N ILE A 84 12.80 3.74 -10.17
CA ILE A 84 11.69 4.11 -9.26
C ILE A 84 11.82 5.59 -8.93
N TYR A 85 10.79 6.35 -9.27
CA TYR A 85 10.65 7.75 -8.86
C TYR A 85 10.23 7.82 -7.39
N ARG A 86 9.14 7.13 -7.01
CA ARG A 86 8.68 6.98 -5.61
C ARG A 86 7.62 5.89 -5.44
N GLU A 87 7.42 5.48 -4.20
CA GLU A 87 6.19 4.84 -3.75
C GLU A 87 5.19 5.91 -3.27
N SER A 88 3.90 5.70 -3.54
CA SER A 88 2.81 6.58 -3.10
C SER A 88 1.61 5.76 -2.64
N ILE A 89 0.83 6.31 -1.71
CA ILE A 89 -0.47 5.75 -1.31
C ILE A 89 -1.55 6.63 -1.91
N GLU A 90 -2.42 6.03 -2.71
CA GLU A 90 -3.41 6.73 -3.54
C GLU A 90 -4.82 6.21 -3.26
N SER A 91 -5.83 7.06 -3.39
CA SER A 91 -7.23 6.64 -3.18
C SER A 91 -7.80 5.91 -4.38
N LEU A 92 -8.56 4.83 -4.14
CA LEU A 92 -9.36 4.19 -5.18
C LEU A 92 -10.58 5.05 -5.53
N ALA A 93 -10.84 5.23 -6.82
CA ALA A 93 -12.05 5.89 -7.33
C ALA A 93 -13.02 4.83 -7.87
N GLY A 94 -14.13 4.61 -7.17
CA GLY A 94 -15.10 3.58 -7.56
C GLY A 94 -14.54 2.15 -7.54
N GLY A 95 -13.62 1.87 -6.59
CA GLY A 95 -12.96 0.58 -6.45
C GLY A 95 -11.89 0.30 -7.52
N ARG A 96 -11.42 1.33 -8.22
CA ARG A 96 -10.40 1.21 -9.26
C ARG A 96 -9.28 2.25 -9.07
N PRO A 97 -8.04 1.92 -9.44
CA PRO A 97 -6.95 2.89 -9.48
C PRO A 97 -7.25 4.00 -10.50
N ALA A 98 -6.70 5.19 -10.29
CA ALA A 98 -6.85 6.30 -11.23
C ALA A 98 -6.13 5.98 -12.55
N PRO A 99 -6.60 6.45 -13.71
CA PRO A 99 -5.89 6.21 -14.98
C PRO A 99 -4.52 6.92 -15.03
N ALA A 100 -4.37 8.01 -14.28
CA ALA A 100 -3.13 8.76 -14.15
C ALA A 100 -2.99 9.35 -12.74
N ILE A 101 -1.76 9.51 -12.30
CA ILE A 101 -1.36 10.21 -11.08
C ILE A 101 -0.54 11.43 -11.49
N ARG A 102 -0.88 12.58 -10.93
CA ARG A 102 -0.12 13.82 -11.12
C ARG A 102 0.60 14.14 -9.82
N ASP A 103 1.91 14.28 -9.90
CA ASP A 103 2.72 14.69 -8.77
C ASP A 103 3.35 16.06 -9.04
N ILE A 104 3.43 16.88 -8.00
CA ILE A 104 4.11 18.17 -8.05
C ILE A 104 5.27 18.08 -7.08
N GLY A 105 6.46 17.83 -7.62
CA GLY A 105 7.71 17.84 -6.88
C GLY A 105 8.35 19.22 -6.85
N THR A 106 9.40 19.36 -6.06
CA THR A 106 10.31 20.51 -6.10
C THR A 106 11.69 20.05 -6.51
N TYR A 107 12.34 20.78 -7.42
CA TYR A 107 13.74 20.59 -7.78
C TYR A 107 14.45 21.93 -7.66
N GLY A 108 15.29 22.08 -6.64
CA GLY A 108 15.82 23.38 -6.25
C GLY A 108 14.69 24.32 -5.80
N ALA A 109 14.47 25.41 -6.54
CA ALA A 109 13.43 26.41 -6.27
C ALA A 109 12.20 26.30 -7.19
N ASP A 110 12.22 25.39 -8.16
CA ASP A 110 11.18 25.24 -9.18
C ASP A 110 10.25 24.06 -8.87
N ASN A 111 8.96 24.25 -9.17
CA ASN A 111 7.97 23.18 -9.12
C ASN A 111 8.02 22.38 -10.43
N LEU A 112 8.09 21.06 -10.32
CA LEU A 112 8.04 20.15 -11.46
C LEU A 112 6.74 19.36 -11.42
N ALA A 113 5.92 19.50 -12.44
CA ALA A 113 4.73 18.68 -12.62
C ALA A 113 5.10 17.42 -13.40
N ALA A 114 4.85 16.25 -12.82
CA ALA A 114 5.03 14.96 -13.45
C ALA A 114 3.67 14.26 -13.58
N GLU A 115 3.42 13.63 -14.73
CA GLU A 115 2.24 12.79 -14.94
C GLU A 115 2.68 11.37 -15.20
N PHE A 116 2.15 10.44 -14.39
CA PHE A 116 2.40 9.02 -14.51
C PHE A 116 1.09 8.33 -14.90
N THR A 117 1.16 7.46 -15.91
CA THR A 117 -0.01 6.73 -16.43
C THR A 117 0.06 5.29 -15.98
N LEU A 118 -1.09 4.71 -15.61
CA LEU A 118 -1.19 3.33 -15.16
C LEU A 118 -0.64 2.38 -16.24
N GLU A 119 0.36 1.57 -15.92
CA GLU A 119 0.84 0.52 -16.80
C GLU A 119 -0.23 -0.58 -16.86
N ASN A 120 -0.71 -0.89 -18.06
CA ASN A 120 -1.82 -1.83 -18.28
C ASN A 120 -1.37 -3.31 -18.14
N LYS A 121 -0.60 -3.61 -17.09
CA LYS A 121 -0.22 -4.97 -16.70
C LYS A 121 -0.77 -5.23 -15.31
N SER A 122 -1.55 -6.29 -15.19
CA SER A 122 -1.97 -6.84 -13.90
C SER A 122 -0.72 -7.21 -13.11
N TRP A 123 -0.40 -6.43 -12.08
CA TRP A 123 0.56 -6.86 -11.07
C TRP A 123 -0.16 -7.79 -10.10
N GLU A 124 0.50 -8.87 -9.69
CA GLU A 124 -0.15 -9.96 -8.96
C GLU A 124 -0.77 -9.44 -7.65
N PRO A 125 -2.04 -9.75 -7.38
CA PRO A 125 -2.64 -9.47 -6.07
C PRO A 125 -1.87 -10.26 -5.00
N GLY A 126 -1.32 -9.56 -4.00
CA GLY A 126 -0.51 -10.15 -2.92
C GLY A 126 0.86 -9.48 -2.71
N GLY A 127 1.27 -8.54 -3.57
CA GLY A 127 2.46 -7.71 -3.34
C GLY A 127 2.15 -6.38 -2.65
N ARG A 128 3.13 -5.85 -1.89
CA ARG A 128 3.14 -4.49 -1.29
C ARG A 128 2.76 -3.36 -2.26
N VAL A 129 2.91 -3.59 -3.56
CA VAL A 129 2.63 -2.65 -4.65
C VAL A 129 1.57 -3.27 -5.56
N LEU A 130 0.40 -2.64 -5.60
CA LEU A 130 -0.73 -3.14 -6.39
C LEU A 130 -0.75 -2.56 -7.81
N TYR A 131 -0.19 -1.36 -8.02
CA TYR A 131 -0.24 -0.68 -9.31
C TYR A 131 1.07 0.05 -9.65
N ARG A 132 1.51 -0.10 -10.90
CA ARG A 132 2.67 0.59 -11.44
C ARG A 132 2.23 1.68 -12.40
N TYR A 133 2.79 2.87 -12.24
CA TYR A 133 2.57 3.98 -13.15
C TYR A 133 3.90 4.38 -13.79
N VAL A 134 3.88 4.57 -15.11
CA VAL A 134 5.05 5.00 -15.88
C VAL A 134 4.79 6.40 -16.41
N GLY A 135 5.76 7.28 -16.22
CA GLY A 135 5.65 8.68 -16.57
C GLY A 135 7.00 9.33 -16.62
N SER A 136 7.04 10.52 -17.21
CA SER A 136 8.21 11.38 -17.16
C SER A 136 8.08 12.23 -15.90
N ALA A 137 8.91 11.99 -14.89
CA ALA A 137 9.31 13.11 -14.06
C ALA A 137 10.08 14.04 -15.01
N ASP A 138 9.56 15.24 -15.27
CA ASP A 138 10.32 16.26 -15.99
C ASP A 138 11.47 16.71 -15.07
N LEU A 139 12.48 15.84 -14.93
CA LEU A 139 13.72 16.15 -14.26
C LEU A 139 14.45 17.02 -15.28
N GLY A 140 14.34 18.35 -15.13
CA GLY A 140 15.04 19.32 -15.97
C GLY A 140 16.51 18.91 -16.21
N PRO A 141 17.12 19.39 -17.31
CA PRO A 141 18.26 18.71 -17.95
C PRO A 141 19.33 18.32 -16.94
N SER A 142 19.68 17.02 -16.94
CA SER A 142 20.86 16.51 -16.26
C SER A 142 22.06 17.34 -16.68
N ALA A 143 22.52 18.24 -15.81
CA ALA A 143 23.80 18.90 -15.98
C ALA A 143 24.87 17.87 -15.64
N GLU A 144 25.39 17.23 -16.68
CA GLU A 144 26.70 16.59 -16.63
C GLU A 144 27.73 17.67 -16.25
N ASP A 145 28.50 17.43 -15.18
CA ASP A 145 29.84 18.03 -14.97
C ASP A 145 30.82 16.90 -14.63
#